data_AF-A0A9P7K0T9-F1
#
_entry.id   AF-A0A9P7K0T9-F1
#
_cell.length_a   1.000
_cell.length_b   1.000
_cell.length_c   1.000
_cell.angle_alpha   90.00
_cell.angle_beta   90.00
_cell.angle_gamma   90.00
#
_symmetry.space_group_name_H-M   'P 1'
#
loop_
_entity.id
_entity.type
_entity.pdbx_description
1 polymer ?
#
loop_
_entity_poly.entity_id
_entity_poly.type
_entity_poly.pdbx_seq_one_letter_code
_entity_poly.pdbx_strand_id
1 'polypeptide(L)'
;EQSAGEKILWSEQSGPQNIDPIVWQRAASSAEIFWNGKQPTGAALNVTEALPRLHASTGWYSAASMPSIPLQPQWCAFRLDACDMYA
;
A
#
# COMPACT_ATOMS: atom_id res chain seq x y z
N GLU A 1 3.02 20.00 8.12
CA GLU A 1 1.60 19.98 8.52
C GLU A 1 1.05 18.59 8.26
N GLN A 2 0.35 18.01 9.23
CA GLN A 2 -0.21 16.67 9.11
C GLN A 2 -1.42 16.73 8.19
N SER A 3 -1.33 16.06 7.04
CA SER A 3 -2.41 16.06 6.04
C SER A 3 -3.50 15.09 6.49
N ALA A 4 -4.64 15.60 6.95
CA ALA A 4 -5.80 14.76 7.26
C ALA A 4 -6.49 14.33 5.96
N GLY A 5 -6.91 13.07 5.90
CA GLY A 5 -7.68 12.54 4.77
C GLY A 5 -8.34 11.21 5.12
N GLU A 6 -9.26 10.78 4.25
CA GLU A 6 -10.06 9.57 4.45
C GLU A 6 -9.98 8.67 3.22
N LYS A 7 -9.90 7.36 3.45
CA LYS A 7 -10.05 6.34 2.41
C LYS A 7 -11.42 5.68 2.60
N ILE A 8 -12.38 6.06 1.77
CA ILE A 8 -13.75 5.57 1.85
C ILE A 8 -13.89 4.25 1.07
N LEU A 9 -14.51 3.25 1.70
CA LEU A 9 -15.00 2.04 1.03
C LEU A 9 -16.52 2.00 1.13
N TRP A 10 -17.19 2.10 -0.01
CA TRP A 10 -18.64 1.95 -0.10
C TRP A 10 -19.04 0.47 -0.14
N SER A 11 -20.18 0.17 0.49
CA SER A 11 -20.58 -1.21 0.81
C SER A 11 -21.59 -1.85 -0.14
N GLU A 12 -21.81 -1.30 -1.34
CA GLU A 12 -22.71 -1.93 -2.32
C GLU A 12 -22.21 -3.32 -2.72
N GLN A 13 -20.88 -3.52 -2.73
CA GLN A 13 -20.24 -4.81 -3.07
C GLN A 13 -19.12 -5.21 -2.09
N SER A 14 -19.03 -4.58 -0.91
CA SER A 14 -18.08 -4.97 0.13
C SER A 14 -18.78 -5.48 1.38
N GLY A 15 -18.26 -6.55 1.95
CA GLY A 15 -18.74 -7.17 3.18
C GLY A 15 -17.66 -8.02 3.84
N PRO A 16 -17.99 -8.77 4.91
CA PRO A 16 -17.01 -9.56 5.67
C PRO A 16 -16.17 -10.52 4.83
N GLN A 17 -16.72 -11.00 3.70
CA GLN A 17 -16.07 -11.93 2.79
C GLN A 17 -14.94 -11.33 1.95
N ASN A 18 -14.89 -10.02 1.77
CA ASN A 18 -13.93 -9.36 0.87
C ASN A 18 -13.36 -8.04 1.39
N ILE A 19 -13.72 -7.61 2.59
CA ILE A 19 -13.27 -6.33 3.15
C ILE A 19 -11.73 -6.27 3.26
N ASP A 20 -11.08 -7.32 3.75
CA ASP A 20 -9.64 -7.34 3.96
C ASP A 20 -8.83 -7.20 2.67
N PRO A 21 -9.02 -8.05 1.63
CA PRO A 21 -8.28 -7.90 0.38
C PRO A 21 -8.64 -6.60 -0.34
N ILE A 22 -9.80 -6.01 -0.06
CA ILE A 22 -10.16 -4.72 -0.60
C ILE A 22 -9.41 -3.60 0.13
N VAL A 23 -9.42 -3.57 1.45
CA VAL A 23 -8.84 -2.48 2.25
C VAL A 23 -7.32 -2.54 2.24
N TRP A 24 -6.73 -3.73 2.43
CA TRP A 24 -5.31 -3.84 2.75
C TRP A 24 -4.39 -3.88 1.53
N GLN A 25 -3.19 -3.32 1.76
CA GLN A 25 -2.31 -2.54 0.88
C GLN A 25 -2.83 -1.17 0.43
N ARG A 26 -4.09 -1.04 -0.01
CA ARG A 26 -4.60 0.25 -0.51
C ARG A 26 -4.76 1.31 0.59
N ALA A 27 -5.15 0.90 1.79
CA ALA A 27 -5.19 1.79 2.95
C ALA A 27 -3.78 2.13 3.47
N ALA A 28 -2.80 1.24 3.30
CA ALA A 28 -1.42 1.47 3.72
C ALA A 28 -0.78 2.66 2.99
N SER A 29 -1.02 2.80 1.69
CA SER A 29 -0.51 3.94 0.92
C SER A 29 -1.10 5.28 1.39
N SER A 30 -2.41 5.32 1.67
CA SER A 30 -3.03 6.50 2.27
C SER A 30 -2.50 6.80 3.67
N ALA A 31 -2.26 5.76 4.49
CA ALA A 31 -1.67 5.93 5.81
C ALA A 31 -0.28 6.59 5.73
N GLU A 32 0.58 6.19 4.79
CA GLU A 32 1.90 6.81 4.60
C GLU A 32 1.79 8.29 4.17
N ILE A 33 0.86 8.59 3.26
CA ILE A 33 0.62 9.96 2.80
C ILE A 33 0.15 10.85 3.95
N PHE A 34 -0.81 10.39 4.75
CA PHE A 34 -1.36 11.20 5.85
C PHE A 34 -0.43 11.29 7.05
N TRP A 35 0.41 10.27 7.28
CA TRP A 35 1.37 10.25 8.37
C TRP A 35 2.57 11.16 8.09
N ASN A 36 3.20 11.01 6.92
CA ASN A 36 4.43 11.71 6.57
C ASN A 36 4.18 13.03 5.81
N GLY A 37 3.25 13.02 4.86
CA GLY A 37 2.97 14.13 3.92
C GLY A 37 4.08 14.40 2.90
N LYS A 38 5.35 14.37 3.33
CA LYS A 38 6.56 14.63 2.53
C LYS A 38 7.71 13.76 3.03
N GLN A 39 8.75 13.65 2.21
CA GLN A 39 10.02 13.07 2.65
C GLN A 39 10.70 13.98 3.68
N PRO A 40 11.65 13.45 4.49
CA PRO A 40 12.44 14.26 5.43
C PRO A 40 13.20 15.42 4.76
N THR A 41 13.54 15.26 3.48
CA THR A 41 14.18 16.28 2.63
C THR A 41 13.24 17.43 2.24
N GLY A 42 11.94 17.31 2.52
CA GLY A 42 10.89 18.23 2.05
C GLY A 42 10.39 17.91 0.64
N ALA A 43 10.95 16.90 -0.03
CA ALA A 43 10.49 16.44 -1.34
C ALA A 43 9.12 15.73 -1.25
N ALA A 44 8.43 15.63 -2.37
CA ALA A 44 7.23 14.81 -2.49
C ALA A 44 7.57 13.32 -2.22
N LEU A 45 6.59 12.57 -1.69
CA LEU A 45 6.73 11.11 -1.53
C LEU A 45 6.95 10.45 -2.90
N ASN A 46 7.75 9.38 -2.91
CA ASN A 46 8.15 8.69 -4.14
C ASN A 46 7.59 7.26 -4.13
N VAL A 47 6.87 6.89 -5.20
CA VAL A 47 6.22 5.58 -5.31
C VAL A 47 7.22 4.46 -5.53
N THR A 48 8.28 4.68 -6.33
CA THR A 48 9.37 3.72 -6.54
C THR A 48 10.05 3.36 -5.22
N GLU A 49 10.27 4.37 -4.35
CA GLU A 49 10.84 4.15 -3.02
C GLU A 49 9.86 3.44 -2.05
N ALA A 50 8.56 3.70 -2.18
CA ALA A 50 7.52 3.12 -1.32
C ALA A 50 7.16 1.68 -1.71
N LEU A 51 7.28 1.31 -2.99
CA LEU A 51 6.83 0.02 -3.53
C LEU A 51 7.41 -1.19 -2.80
N PRO A 52 8.71 -1.25 -2.45
CA PRO A 52 9.28 -2.38 -1.72
C PRO A 52 8.71 -2.51 -0.30
N ARG A 53 8.41 -1.39 0.36
CA ARG A 53 7.77 -1.37 1.69
C ARG A 53 6.32 -1.84 1.61
N LEU A 54 5.61 -1.43 0.56
CA LEU A 54 4.24 -1.91 0.28
C LEU A 54 4.23 -3.42 0.03
N HIS A 55 5.21 -3.98 -0.70
CA HIS A 55 5.36 -5.43 -0.83
C HIS A 55 5.59 -6.11 0.52
N ALA A 56 6.51 -5.59 1.35
CA ALA A 56 6.80 -6.16 2.67
C ALA A 56 5.57 -6.16 3.60
N SER A 57 4.69 -5.16 3.50
CA SER A 57 3.47 -5.09 4.31
C SER A 57 2.49 -6.26 4.05
N THR A 58 2.49 -6.85 2.84
CA THR A 58 1.65 -8.04 2.54
C THR A 58 1.97 -9.24 3.42
N GLY A 59 3.26 -9.44 3.72
CA GLY A 59 3.72 -10.49 4.61
C GLY A 59 3.23 -10.28 6.03
N TRP A 60 3.29 -9.03 6.51
CA TRP A 60 2.75 -8.62 7.81
C TRP A 60 1.23 -8.85 7.91
N TYR A 61 0.48 -8.37 6.91
CA TYR A 61 -0.97 -8.54 6.82
C TYR A 61 -1.38 -10.01 6.87
N SER A 62 -0.70 -10.86 6.10
CA SER A 62 -0.92 -12.31 6.10
C SER A 62 -0.60 -12.94 7.47
N ALA A 63 0.52 -12.57 8.09
CA ALA A 63 0.90 -13.07 9.42
C ALA A 63 -0.07 -12.61 10.53
N ALA A 64 -0.74 -11.48 10.34
CA ALA A 64 -1.74 -10.93 11.25
C ALA A 64 -3.19 -11.38 10.94
N SER A 65 -3.36 -12.39 10.07
CA SER A 65 -4.68 -12.91 9.65
C SER A 65 -5.59 -11.86 8.98
N MET A 66 -5.02 -10.83 8.36
CA MET A 66 -5.71 -9.81 7.57
C MET A 66 -5.24 -9.91 6.13
N PRO A 67 -5.79 -10.82 5.30
CA PRO A 67 -5.24 -11.06 3.97
C PRO A 67 -5.33 -9.79 3.10
N SER A 68 -4.20 -9.32 2.58
CA SER A 68 -4.19 -8.26 1.57
C SER A 68 -4.27 -8.83 0.16
N ILE A 69 -4.77 -8.06 -0.79
CA ILE A 69 -4.60 -8.38 -2.20
C ILE A 69 -3.10 -8.37 -2.54
N PRO A 70 -2.58 -9.29 -3.38
CA PRO A 70 -1.21 -9.20 -3.87
C PRO A 70 -1.07 -8.07 -4.92
N LEU A 71 -0.11 -7.16 -4.73
CA LEU A 71 0.08 -5.98 -5.61
C LEU A 71 0.63 -6.31 -6.99
N GLN A 72 1.62 -7.20 -7.05
CA GLN A 72 2.32 -7.61 -8.26
C GLN A 72 2.68 -9.10 -8.15
N PRO A 73 3.09 -9.75 -9.26
CA PRO A 73 3.69 -11.07 -9.18
C PRO A 73 4.82 -11.10 -8.14
N GLN A 74 4.91 -12.17 -7.36
CA GLN A 74 5.93 -12.33 -6.33
C GLN A 74 7.36 -12.18 -6.87
N TRP A 75 7.57 -12.47 -8.16
CA TRP A 75 8.84 -12.23 -8.84
C TRP A 75 9.30 -10.76 -8.79
N CYS A 76 8.35 -9.81 -8.92
CA CYS A 76 8.59 -8.36 -8.82
C CYS A 76 8.95 -7.94 -7.40
N ALA A 77 8.30 -8.52 -6.39
CA ALA A 77 8.58 -8.21 -4.98
C ALA A 77 10.03 -8.56 -4.57
N PHE A 78 10.64 -9.55 -5.23
CA PHE A 78 12.03 -9.95 -4.98
C PHE A 78 13.06 -9.30 -5.91
N ARG A 79 12.63 -8.55 -6.93
CA ARG A 79 13.51 -7.88 -7.89
C ARG A 79 13.06 -6.45 -8.04
N LEU A 80 13.69 -5.60 -7.23
CA LEU A 80 13.48 -4.16 -7.26
C LEU A 80 13.60 -3.66 -8.71
N ASP A 81 12.67 -2.77 -9.07
CA ASP A 81 12.60 -2.04 -10.34
C ASP A 81 12.38 -2.91 -11.59
N ALA A 82 12.40 -4.25 -11.48
CA ALA A 82 12.30 -5.15 -12.62
C ALA A 82 10.89 -5.22 -13.25
N CYS A 83 9.89 -4.66 -12.58
CA CYS A 83 8.52 -4.57 -13.05
C CYS A 83 8.04 -3.12 -13.18
N ASP A 84 8.98 -2.17 -13.17
CA ASP A 84 8.67 -0.77 -13.41
C ASP A 84 8.40 -0.55 -14.90
N MET A 85 7.38 0.26 -15.19
CA MET A 85 7.01 0.57 -16.57
C MET A 85 8.04 1.48 -17.26
N TYR A 86 8.79 2.26 -16.47
CA TYR A 86 9.79 3.21 -16.93
C TYR A 86 11.05 3.05 -16.07
N ALA A 87 12.21 3.09 -16.71
CA ALA A 87 13.52 3.03 -16.08
C ALA A 87 14.02 4.42 -15.64
#